data_AF-A0A954K305-F1
#
_entry.id   AF-A0A954K305-F1
#
_cell.length_a   1.000
_cell.length_b   1.000
_cell.length_c   1.000
_cell.angle_alpha   90.00
_cell.angle_beta   90.00
_cell.angle_gamma   90.00
#
_symmetry.space_group_name_H-M   'P 1'
#
loop_
_entity.id
_entity.type
_entity.pdbx_description
1 polymer ?
#
loop_
_entity_poly.entity_id
_entity_poly.type
_entity_poly.pdbx_seq_one_letter_code
_entity_poly.pdbx_strand_id
1 'polypeptide(L)' 'VINTEHSLLITGQGDVVVPSDGIIGIGSGGNYATAAARALVAHSQLSAAEIVKTSLGIASDIDIYTNNNIIVEELQCKS' A
#
# COMPACT_ATOMS: atom_id res chain seq x y z
N VAL A 1 7.10 -4.28 -8.47
CA VAL A 1 8.45 -4.73 -8.03
C VAL A 1 8.88 -3.87 -6.88
N ILE A 2 9.30 -4.46 -5.76
CA ILE A 2 9.63 -3.71 -4.55
C ILE A 2 11.01 -4.18 -4.05
N ASN A 3 11.86 -3.24 -3.64
CA ASN A 3 13.06 -3.49 -2.85
C ASN A 3 13.19 -2.42 -1.74
N THR A 4 14.30 -2.41 -1.01
CA THR A 4 14.53 -1.46 0.10
C THR A 4 14.68 0.01 -0.32
N GLU A 5 14.89 0.28 -1.62
CA GLU A 5 15.16 1.61 -2.16
C GLU A 5 14.04 2.13 -3.07
N HIS A 6 13.29 1.22 -3.71
CA HIS A 6 12.37 1.52 -4.80
C HIS A 6 11.11 0.65 -4.76
N SER A 7 9.98 1.31 -5.02
CA SER A 7 8.67 0.70 -5.27
C SER A 7 8.23 1.04 -6.69
N LEU A 8 8.13 0.02 -7.54
CA LEU A 8 7.80 0.15 -8.96
C LEU A 8 6.47 -0.54 -9.28
N LEU A 9 5.57 0.17 -9.98
CA LEU A 9 4.38 -0.40 -10.59
C LEU A 9 4.68 -0.74 -12.05
N ILE A 10 4.37 -1.97 -12.47
CA ILE A 10 4.49 -2.42 -13.87
C ILE A 10 3.08 -2.67 -14.40
N THR A 11 2.71 -2.03 -15.50
CA THR A 11 1.39 -2.20 -16.13
C THR A 11 1.40 -3.30 -17.18
N GLY A 12 0.22 -3.81 -17.55
CA GLY A 12 0.08 -4.76 -18.66
C GLY A 12 0.42 -4.18 -20.04
N GLN A 13 0.59 -2.86 -20.14
CA GLN A 13 0.99 -2.16 -21.37
C GLN A 13 2.51 -2.01 -21.48
N GLY A 14 3.26 -2.37 -20.44
CA GLY A 14 4.72 -2.26 -20.38
C GLY A 14 5.23 -0.96 -19.75
N ASP A 15 4.34 -0.15 -19.16
CA ASP A 15 4.77 1.07 -18.44
C ASP A 15 5.37 0.71 -17.08
N VAL A 16 6.38 1.49 -16.68
CA VAL A 16 6.98 1.43 -15.34
C VAL A 16 6.77 2.77 -14.65
N VAL A 17 6.03 2.74 -13.54
CA VAL A 17 5.61 3.94 -12.81
C VAL A 17 6.17 3.92 -11.39
N VAL A 18 6.70 5.05 -10.94
CA VAL A 18 7.20 5.27 -9.57
C VAL A 18 6.31 6.32 -8.90
N PRO A 19 5.69 6.02 -7.75
CA PRO A 19 4.93 7.01 -6.99
C PRO A 19 5.88 7.99 -6.32
N SER A 20 5.51 9.27 -6.32
CA SER A 20 6.29 10.33 -5.67
C SER A 20 6.28 10.26 -4.14
N ASP A 21 5.26 9.65 -3.55
CA ASP A 21 5.07 9.52 -2.09
C ASP A 21 5.45 8.14 -1.54
N GLY A 22 5.92 7.23 -2.41
CA GLY A 22 6.32 5.88 -2.03
C GLY A 22 5.16 4.93 -1.68
N ILE A 23 3.89 5.35 -1.85
CA ILE A 23 2.71 4.55 -1.50
C ILE A 23 2.06 4.01 -2.78
N ILE A 24 1.84 2.70 -2.84
CA ILE A 24 1.19 2.02 -3.98
C ILE A 24 0.07 1.13 -3.48
N GLY A 25 -1.13 1.31 -4.04
CA GLY A 25 -2.22 0.34 -3.98
C GLY A 25 -2.61 -0.11 -5.38
N ILE A 26 -2.81 -1.41 -5.54
CA ILE A 26 -3.30 -2.04 -6.78
C ILE A 26 -4.54 -2.90 -6.47
N GLY A 27 -5.24 -3.34 -7.51
CA GLY A 27 -6.48 -4.12 -7.36
C GLY A 27 -7.71 -3.24 -7.08
N SER A 28 -8.85 -3.88 -6.86
CA SER A 28 -10.15 -3.21 -6.69
C SER A 28 -10.18 -2.26 -5.48
N GLY A 29 -9.62 -2.69 -4.35
CA GLY A 29 -9.51 -1.89 -3.13
C GLY A 29 -8.32 -0.92 -3.09
N GLY A 30 -7.49 -0.90 -4.14
CA GLY A 30 -6.20 -0.20 -4.14
C GLY A 30 -6.31 1.30 -3.87
N ASN A 31 -7.33 1.95 -4.44
CA ASN A 31 -7.53 3.39 -4.27
C ASN A 31 -7.92 3.76 -2.84
N TYR A 32 -8.78 2.97 -2.19
CA TYR A 32 -9.20 3.19 -0.80
C TYR A 32 -8.03 2.98 0.16
N ALA A 33 -7.30 1.89 -0.02
CA ALA A 33 -6.11 1.59 0.77
C ALA A 33 -5.04 2.69 0.60
N THR A 34 -4.78 3.15 -0.62
CA THR A 34 -3.79 4.22 -0.88
C THR A 34 -4.19 5.53 -0.21
N ALA A 35 -5.47 5.90 -0.28
CA ALA A 35 -5.98 7.11 0.36
C ALA A 35 -5.86 7.04 1.89
N ALA A 36 -6.24 5.91 2.49
CA ALA A 36 -6.09 5.67 3.92
C ALA A 36 -4.62 5.69 4.35
N ALA A 37 -3.74 5.02 3.60
CA ALA A 37 -2.31 4.97 3.90
C ALA A 37 -1.68 6.36 3.88
N ARG A 38 -2.00 7.19 2.87
CA ARG A 38 -1.54 8.59 2.80
C ARG A 38 -1.95 9.40 4.04
N ALA A 39 -3.20 9.26 4.48
CA ALA A 39 -3.67 9.94 5.68
C ALA A 39 -2.95 9.46 6.94
N LEU A 40 -2.76 8.16 7.10
CA LEU A 40 -2.08 7.57 8.25
C LEU A 40 -0.60 7.94 8.29
N VAL A 41 0.10 7.95 7.16
CA VAL A 41 1.50 8.42 7.06
C VAL A 41 1.61 9.89 7.52
N ALA A 42 0.67 10.75 7.13
CA ALA A 42 0.72 12.17 7.46
C ALA A 42 0.31 12.50 8.90
N HIS A 43 -0.52 11.66 9.54
CA HIS A 43 -1.23 12.02 10.77
C HIS A 43 -1.18 10.99 11.90
N SER A 44 -0.33 9.96 11.80
CA SER A 44 -0.16 8.95 12.84
C SER A 44 1.30 8.69 13.15
N GLN A 45 1.56 7.88 14.19
CA GLN A 45 2.89 7.39 14.56
C GLN A 45 3.00 5.87 14.33
N LEU A 46 2.15 5.33 13.45
CA LEU A 46 2.11 3.92 13.15
C LEU A 46 3.34 3.50 12.34
N SER A 47 3.80 2.28 12.55
CA SER A 47 4.81 1.64 11.70
C SER A 47 4.26 1.39 10.29
N ALA A 48 5.14 1.15 9.31
CA ALA A 48 4.73 0.84 7.93
C ALA A 48 3.79 -0.37 7.86
N ALA A 49 4.06 -1.43 8.63
CA ALA A 49 3.23 -2.62 8.70
C ALA A 49 1.83 -2.32 9.26
N GLU A 50 1.75 -1.51 10.32
CA GLU A 50 0.47 -1.08 10.90
C GLU A 50 -0.32 -0.21 9.92
N ILE A 51 0.34 0.74 9.24
CA ILE A 51 -0.28 1.58 8.22
C ILE A 51 -0.87 0.72 7.10
N VAL A 52 -0.10 -0.23 6.56
CA VAL A 52 -0.57 -1.14 5.50
C VAL A 52 -1.77 -1.96 5.98
N LYS A 53 -1.67 -2.56 7.18
CA LYS A 53 -2.74 -3.40 7.73
C LYS A 53 -4.02 -2.62 7.98
N THR A 54 -3.94 -1.44 8.59
CA THR A 54 -5.10 -0.57 8.84
C THR A 54 -5.70 -0.08 7.53
N SER A 55 -4.88 0.30 6.56
CA SER A 55 -5.36 0.80 5.26
C SER A 55 -6.10 -0.28 4.45
N LEU A 56 -5.58 -1.50 4.45
CA LEU A 56 -6.26 -2.65 3.83
C LEU A 56 -7.53 -3.04 4.57
N GLY A 57 -7.55 -2.90 5.91
CA GLY A 57 -8.76 -3.07 6.71
C GLY A 57 -9.87 -2.10 6.29
N ILE A 58 -9.55 -0.80 6.18
CA ILE A 58 -10.48 0.22 5.69
C ILE A 58 -10.95 -0.10 4.27
N ALA A 59 -10.05 -0.54 3.38
CA ALA A 59 -10.42 -0.93 2.03
C ALA A 59 -11.40 -2.12 2.02
N SER A 60 -11.22 -3.09 2.92
CA SER A 60 -12.11 -4.25 3.03
C SER A 60 -13.51 -3.93 3.54
N ASP A 61 -13.67 -2.83 4.28
CA ASP A 61 -14.98 -2.36 4.74
C ASP A 61 -15.76 -1.60 3.64
N ILE A 62 -15.07 -1.17 2.58
CA ILE A 62 -15.64 -0.31 1.51
C ILE A 62 -15.79 -1.09 0.19
N ASP A 63 -14.76 -1.83 -0.21
CA ASP A 63 -14.73 -2.55 -1.49
C ASP A 63 -15.22 -3.97 -1.32
N ILE A 64 -16.34 -4.30 -1.98
CA ILE A 64 -16.96 -5.64 -1.92
C ILE A 64 -16.05 -6.78 -2.42
N TYR A 65 -14.99 -6.44 -3.17
CA TYR A 65 -14.02 -7.40 -3.71
C TYR A 65 -12.77 -7.54 -2.84
N THR A 66 -12.64 -6.76 -1.76
CA THR A 66 -11.53 -6.81 -0.81
C THR A 66 -12.06 -7.34 0.52
N ASN A 67 -11.42 -8.35 1.10
CA ASN A 67 -11.83 -8.92 2.40
C ASN A 67 -10.81 -8.63 3.50
N ASN A 68 -11.11 -9.06 4.72
CA ASN A 68 -10.29 -8.80 5.91
C ASN A 68 -9.20 -9.85 6.18
N ASN A 69 -8.99 -10.81 5.28
CA ASN A 69 -7.91 -11.78 5.39
C ASN A 69 -6.60 -11.18 4.87
N ILE A 70 -5.96 -10.35 5.70
CA ILE A 70 -4.81 -9.53 5.33
C ILE A 70 -3.50 -10.19 5.75
N ILE A 71 -2.60 -10.37 4.79
CA ILE A 71 -1.20 -10.79 5.00
C ILE A 71 -0.30 -9.58 4.76
N VAL A 72 0.63 -9.33 5.68
CA VAL A 72 1.60 -8.25 5.57
C VAL A 72 3.00 -8.87 5.52
N GLU A 73 3.74 -8.51 4.49
CA GLU A 73 5.14 -8.91 4.27
C GLU A 73 6.03 -7.67 4.38
N GLU A 74 7.18 -7.82 5.03
CA GLU A 74 8.08 -6.69 5.33
C GLU A 74 9.49 -6.95 4.79
N LEU A 75 10.15 -5.88 4.34
CA LEU A 75 11.56 -5.88 4.01
C LEU A 75 12.34 -5.10 5.08
N GLN A 76 13.49 -5.62 5.49
CA GLN A 76 14.37 -4.90 6.41
C GLN A 76 15.01 -3.72 5.67
N CYS A 77 14.80 -2.51 6.20
CA CYS A 77 15.49 -1.33 5.69
C CYS A 77 17.00 -1.48 5.94
N LYS A 78 17.82 -1.21 4.92
CA LYS A 78 19.28 -1.17 5.09
C LYS A 78 19.64 0.18 5.73
N SER A 79 20.27 0.11 6.90
CA SER A 79 20.79 1.27 7.64
C SER A 79 21.86 2.04 6.87
#